data_AF-A0A3B5MT02-F1
#
_entry.id   AF-A0A3B5MT02-F1
#
_cell.length_a   1.000
_cell.length_b   1.000
_cell.length_c   1.000
_cell.angle_alpha   90.00
_cell.angle_beta   90.00
_cell.angle_gamma   90.00
#
_symmetry.space_group_name_H-M   'P 1'
#
loop_
_entity.id
_entity.type
_entity.pdbx_description
1 polymer ?
#
loop_
_entity_poly.entity_id
_entity_poly.type
_entity_poly.pdbx_seq_one_letter_code
_entity_poly.pdbx_strand_id
1 'polypeptide(L)'
;MLMPMHELKAIYEVLFRDGVMVAKKDKRPQIKHPEVRDVTNLQVIRAMGSLKSRGYVRETFAWRHFYWYLTNDGIVYLRDYLHLPAEIIPASLQRVRKPAATLAIAHRAAQVQSVQGPTSYVPKPGRRDEAESQEALAERRAGSLTFFSKMVKTEGDNEGVD
;
A
#
# COMPACT_ATOMS: atom_id res chain seq x y z
N MET A 1 17.30 -6.84 -28.88
CA MET A 1 16.23 -7.55 -29.61
C MET A 1 15.69 -6.59 -30.64
N LEU A 2 15.57 -7.01 -31.90
CA LEU A 2 14.89 -6.22 -32.91
C LEU A 2 13.38 -6.32 -32.66
N MET A 3 12.72 -5.19 -32.44
CA MET A 3 11.27 -5.06 -32.23
C MET A 3 10.78 -3.87 -33.05
N PRO A 4 9.63 -3.97 -33.73
CA PRO A 4 9.08 -2.83 -34.44
C PRO A 4 8.69 -1.70 -33.47
N MET A 5 8.85 -0.46 -33.92
CA MET A 5 8.70 0.71 -33.05
C MET A 5 7.27 0.89 -32.51
N HIS A 6 6.26 0.46 -33.27
CA HIS A 6 4.86 0.59 -32.87
C HIS A 6 4.50 -0.31 -31.67
N GLU A 7 5.01 -1.54 -31.64
CA GLU A 7 4.81 -2.46 -30.50
C GLU A 7 5.53 -1.95 -29.25
N LEU A 8 6.75 -1.41 -29.42
CA LEU A 8 7.50 -0.84 -28.31
C LEU A 8 6.77 0.36 -27.70
N LYS A 9 6.24 1.24 -28.56
CA LYS A 9 5.45 2.39 -28.13
C LYS A 9 4.18 1.95 -27.38
N ALA A 10 3.48 0.93 -27.88
CA ALA A 10 2.30 0.38 -27.23
C ALA A 10 2.61 -0.17 -25.82
N ILE A 11 3.73 -0.86 -25.63
CA ILE A 11 4.17 -1.33 -24.30
C ILE A 11 4.40 -0.13 -23.36
N TYR A 12 5.08 0.91 -23.84
CA TYR A 12 5.40 2.09 -23.03
C TYR A 12 4.16 2.89 -22.66
N GLU A 13 3.18 3.00 -23.56
CA GLU A 13 1.91 3.68 -23.29
C GLU A 13 1.11 2.99 -22.18
N VAL A 14 1.02 1.65 -22.22
CA VAL A 14 0.35 0.87 -21.16
C VAL A 14 1.10 1.00 -19.84
N LEU A 15 2.43 0.87 -19.85
CA LEU A 15 3.25 1.02 -18.66
C LEU A 15 3.11 2.41 -18.03
N PHE A 16 3.04 3.47 -18.84
CA PHE A 16 2.92 4.84 -18.35
C PHE A 16 1.52 5.13 -17.78
N ARG A 17 0.48 4.59 -18.42
CA ARG A 17 -0.91 4.71 -17.97
C ARG A 17 -1.09 4.11 -16.57
N ASP A 18 -0.67 2.87 -16.41
CA ASP A 18 -0.95 2.10 -15.19
C ASP A 18 0.15 2.31 -14.13
N GLY A 19 1.37 2.64 -14.54
CA GLY A 19 2.55 2.79 -13.68
C GLY A 19 3.13 1.46 -13.17
N VAL A 20 2.47 0.35 -13.47
CA VAL A 20 2.84 -1.02 -13.10
C VAL A 20 2.57 -1.93 -14.30
N MET A 21 3.40 -2.93 -14.51
CA MET A 21 3.16 -3.96 -15.52
C MET A 21 3.52 -5.33 -14.99
N VAL A 22 2.76 -6.35 -15.36
CA VAL A 22 2.98 -7.74 -14.91
C VAL A 22 3.09 -8.66 -16.10
N ALA A 23 4.10 -9.52 -16.17
CA ALA A 23 4.19 -10.55 -17.20
C ALA A 23 4.52 -11.91 -16.64
N LYS A 24 3.87 -12.95 -17.16
CA LYS A 24 4.25 -14.34 -16.87
C LYS A 24 5.60 -14.62 -17.52
N LYS A 25 6.53 -15.30 -16.83
CA LYS A 25 7.78 -15.79 -17.43
C LYS A 25 7.50 -17.00 -18.33
N ASP A 26 7.01 -16.70 -19.52
CA ASP A 26 6.86 -17.65 -20.62
C ASP A 26 7.49 -17.08 -21.88
N LYS A 27 8.37 -17.87 -22.50
CA LYS A 27 9.20 -17.46 -23.65
C LYS A 27 8.62 -17.94 -24.98
N ARG A 28 7.47 -18.64 -24.97
CA ARG A 28 6.85 -19.13 -26.20
C ARG A 28 6.35 -17.95 -27.05
N PRO A 29 6.65 -17.91 -28.35
CA PRO A 29 6.34 -16.78 -29.21
C PRO A 29 4.83 -16.58 -29.48
N GLN A 30 4.03 -17.63 -29.27
CA GLN A 30 2.58 -17.62 -29.53
C GLN A 30 1.77 -16.93 -28.42
N ILE A 31 2.37 -16.71 -27.25
CA ILE A 31 1.66 -16.17 -26.09
C ILE A 31 1.64 -14.64 -26.19
N LYS A 32 0.45 -14.10 -26.44
CA LYS A 32 0.17 -12.67 -26.39
C LYS A 32 0.00 -12.21 -24.93
N HIS A 33 0.35 -10.96 -24.67
CA HIS A 33 0.17 -10.34 -23.37
C HIS A 33 -1.29 -9.84 -23.22
N PRO A 34 -1.98 -10.03 -22.07
CA PRO A 34 -3.40 -9.68 -21.93
C PRO A 34 -3.67 -8.16 -21.97
N GLU A 35 -2.79 -7.32 -21.44
CA GLU A 35 -3.02 -5.86 -21.31
C GLU A 35 -2.58 -5.08 -22.56
N VAL A 36 -1.62 -5.61 -23.31
CA VAL A 36 -1.03 -4.97 -24.49
C VAL A 36 -1.51 -5.73 -25.73
N ARG A 37 -2.37 -5.07 -26.51
CA ARG A 37 -2.94 -5.65 -27.72
C ARG A 37 -1.84 -5.93 -28.75
N ASP A 38 -1.89 -7.13 -29.34
CA ASP A 38 -1.02 -7.59 -30.44
C ASP A 38 0.48 -7.70 -30.15
N VAL A 39 0.90 -7.52 -28.90
CA VAL A 39 2.29 -7.70 -28.48
C VAL A 39 2.49 -9.07 -27.82
N THR A 40 3.58 -9.74 -28.18
CA THR A 40 3.97 -11.02 -27.57
C THR A 40 4.57 -10.81 -26.19
N ASN A 41 4.36 -11.76 -25.30
CA ASN A 41 4.89 -11.68 -23.94
C ASN A 41 6.43 -11.65 -23.89
N LEU A 42 7.10 -12.28 -24.86
CA LEU A 42 8.56 -12.22 -25.00
C LEU A 42 9.04 -10.80 -25.28
N GLN A 43 8.34 -10.07 -26.17
CA GLN A 43 8.66 -8.67 -26.48
C GLN A 43 8.55 -7.81 -25.22
N VAL A 44 7.47 -7.96 -24.45
CA VAL A 44 7.29 -7.26 -23.17
C VAL A 44 8.46 -7.52 -22.23
N ILE A 45 8.80 -8.80 -21.97
CA ILE A 45 9.90 -9.16 -21.08
C ILE A 45 11.23 -8.54 -21.52
N ARG A 46 11.48 -8.47 -22.84
CA ARG A 46 12.73 -7.92 -23.39
C ARG A 46 12.77 -6.40 -23.36
N ALA A 47 11.65 -5.73 -23.65
CA ALA A 47 11.52 -4.29 -23.51
C ALA A 47 11.70 -3.86 -22.05
N MET A 48 11.00 -4.51 -21.12
CA MET A 48 11.09 -4.23 -19.69
C MET A 48 12.48 -4.52 -19.12
N GLY A 49 13.16 -5.57 -19.59
CA GLY A 49 14.56 -5.83 -19.24
C GLY A 49 15.51 -4.69 -19.63
N SER A 50 15.26 -4.03 -20.77
CA SER A 50 16.06 -2.88 -21.20
C SER A 50 15.83 -1.64 -20.33
N LEU A 51 14.58 -1.38 -19.94
CA LEU A 51 14.23 -0.28 -19.03
C LEU A 51 14.81 -0.51 -17.63
N LYS A 52 14.76 -1.76 -17.14
CA LYS A 52 15.37 -2.15 -15.87
C LYS A 52 16.87 -1.91 -15.86
N SER A 53 17.59 -2.31 -16.93
CA SER A 53 19.05 -2.10 -16.99
C SER A 53 19.47 -0.63 -16.94
N ARG A 54 18.56 0.29 -17.29
CA ARG A 54 18.78 1.74 -17.24
C ARG A 54 18.29 2.39 -15.94
N GLY A 55 17.66 1.63 -15.04
CA GLY A 55 17.14 2.16 -13.77
C GLY A 55 15.74 2.81 -13.82
N TYR A 56 15.05 2.75 -14.97
CA TYR A 56 13.72 3.36 -15.13
C TYR A 56 12.59 2.56 -14.50
N VAL A 57 12.85 1.29 -14.19
CA VAL A 57 11.84 0.36 -13.66
C VAL A 57 12.49 -0.52 -12.59
N ARG A 58 11.78 -0.76 -11.50
CA ARG A 58 12.12 -1.77 -10.50
C ARG A 58 11.43 -3.08 -10.81
N GLU A 59 12.17 -4.16 -10.84
CA GLU A 59 11.64 -5.51 -11.08
C GLU A 59 11.61 -6.32 -9.79
N THR A 60 10.50 -7.01 -9.55
CA THR A 60 10.36 -8.08 -8.56
C THR A 60 9.94 -9.36 -9.29
N PHE A 61 10.63 -10.46 -9.04
CA PHE A 61 10.30 -11.74 -9.64
C PHE A 61 9.78 -12.71 -8.58
N ALA A 62 8.53 -13.14 -8.73
CA ALA A 62 7.88 -14.02 -7.78
C ALA A 62 6.90 -14.95 -8.51
N TRP A 63 6.80 -16.21 -8.11
CA TRP A 63 5.81 -17.16 -8.65
C TRP A 63 5.85 -17.34 -10.18
N ARG A 64 7.02 -17.20 -10.81
CA ARG A 64 7.19 -17.16 -12.28
C ARG A 64 6.51 -15.97 -12.97
N HIS A 65 6.22 -14.90 -12.24
CA HIS A 65 5.73 -13.63 -12.76
C HIS A 65 6.77 -12.53 -12.51
N PHE A 66 6.93 -11.66 -13.50
CA PHE A 66 7.66 -10.41 -13.38
C PHE A 66 6.67 -9.32 -13.00
N TYR A 67 6.99 -8.60 -11.93
CA TYR A 67 6.29 -7.42 -11.48
C TYR A 67 7.22 -6.23 -11.66
N TRP A 68 6.79 -5.26 -12.46
CA TRP A 68 7.56 -4.07 -12.76
C TRP A 68 6.86 -2.83 -12.22
N TYR A 69 7.62 -2.01 -11.51
CA TYR A 69 7.17 -0.75 -10.93
C TYR A 69 7.94 0.39 -11.57
N LEU A 70 7.21 1.36 -12.13
CA LEU A 70 7.82 2.53 -12.75
C LEU A 70 8.45 3.43 -11.69
N THR A 71 9.69 3.89 -11.91
CA THR A 71 10.37 4.85 -11.02
C THR A 71 10.14 6.29 -11.47
N ASN A 72 10.46 7.27 -10.61
CA ASN A 72 10.35 8.68 -10.96
C ASN A 72 11.18 9.05 -12.20
N ASP A 73 12.41 8.53 -12.30
CA ASP A 73 13.26 8.76 -13.48
C ASP A 73 12.67 8.11 -14.74
N GLY A 74 12.06 6.94 -14.59
CA GLY A 74 11.34 6.27 -15.68
C GLY A 74 10.12 7.05 -16.17
N ILE A 75 9.42 7.76 -15.27
CA ILE A 75 8.30 8.65 -15.65
C ILE A 75 8.80 9.77 -16.56
N VAL A 76 9.94 10.39 -16.23
CA VAL A 76 10.53 11.46 -17.06
C VAL A 76 10.95 10.91 -18.42
N TYR A 77 11.67 9.79 -18.45
CA TYR A 77 12.11 9.15 -19.70
C TYR A 77 10.94 8.79 -20.62
N LEU A 78 9.87 8.20 -20.08
CA LEU A 78 8.70 7.81 -20.88
C LEU A 78 7.92 9.02 -21.40
N ARG A 79 7.86 10.13 -20.64
CA ARG A 79 7.25 11.38 -21.12
C ARG A 79 7.99 11.94 -22.33
N ASP A 80 9.32 12.00 -22.25
CA ASP A 80 10.16 12.51 -23.34
C ASP A 80 10.05 11.60 -24.57
N TYR A 81 10.04 10.28 -24.37
CA TYR A 81 9.93 9.30 -25.46
C TYR A 81 8.57 9.30 -26.15
N LEU A 82 7.48 9.44 -25.39
CA LEU A 82 6.11 9.42 -25.92
C LEU A 82 5.62 10.81 -26.37
N HIS A 83 6.38 11.87 -26.07
CA HIS A 83 6.05 13.27 -26.33
C HIS A 83 4.70 13.68 -25.70
N LEU A 84 4.49 13.26 -24.45
CA LEU A 84 3.28 13.57 -23.69
C LEU A 84 3.46 14.89 -22.90
N PRO A 85 2.42 15.73 -22.77
CA PRO A 85 2.48 16.91 -21.91
C PRO A 85 2.63 16.54 -20.43
N ALA A 86 3.25 17.42 -19.64
CA ALA A 86 3.60 17.18 -18.24
C ALA A 86 2.41 16.93 -17.29
N GLU A 87 1.20 17.25 -17.74
CA GLU A 87 -0.05 17.09 -16.99
C GLU A 87 -0.46 15.61 -16.81
N ILE A 88 -0.04 14.73 -17.72
CA ILE A 88 -0.42 13.32 -17.63
C ILE A 88 0.44 12.65 -16.57
N ILE A 89 -0.23 12.28 -15.50
CA ILE A 89 0.33 11.62 -14.32
C ILE A 89 -0.13 10.16 -14.36
N PRO A 90 0.78 9.18 -14.14
CA PRO A 90 0.42 7.76 -14.05
C PRO A 90 -0.70 7.52 -13.03
N ALA A 91 -1.54 6.52 -13.27
CA ALA A 91 -2.63 6.18 -12.35
C ALA A 91 -2.18 5.95 -10.90
N SER A 92 -0.94 5.48 -10.69
CA SER A 92 -0.35 5.28 -9.36
C SER A 92 -0.22 6.55 -8.52
N LEU A 93 -0.06 7.71 -9.16
CA LEU A 93 0.09 9.02 -8.51
C LEU A 93 -1.24 9.78 -8.43
N GLN A 94 -2.28 9.33 -9.15
CA GLN A 94 -3.62 9.89 -9.04
C GLN A 94 -4.25 9.43 -7.73
N ARG A 95 -4.26 10.33 -6.73
CA ARG A 95 -4.84 10.06 -5.41
C ARG A 95 -6.36 9.90 -5.53
N VAL A 96 -6.84 8.68 -5.73
CA VAL A 96 -8.26 8.36 -5.67
C VAL A 96 -8.75 8.61 -4.25
N ARG A 97 -9.51 9.70 -4.06
CA ARG A 97 -10.26 9.94 -2.82
C ARG A 97 -11.37 8.89 -2.77
N LYS A 98 -11.15 7.79 -2.07
CA LYS A 98 -12.24 6.85 -1.74
C LYS A 98 -13.26 7.63 -0.90
N PRO A 99 -14.53 7.78 -1.35
CA PRO A 99 -15.54 8.38 -0.50
C PRO A 99 -15.68 7.51 0.75
N ALA A 100 -15.60 8.13 1.91
CA ALA A 100 -15.65 7.46 3.20
C ALA A 100 -17.00 6.74 3.36
N ALA A 101 -17.05 5.45 3.01
CA ALA A 101 -18.20 4.57 3.22
C ALA A 101 -18.35 4.14 4.69
N THR A 102 -17.90 4.97 5.64
CA THR A 102 -17.92 4.70 7.08
C THR A 102 -19.23 5.11 7.76
N LEU A 103 -20.13 5.85 7.10
CA LEU A 103 -21.41 6.25 7.71
C LEU A 103 -22.55 5.24 7.53
N ALA A 104 -22.49 4.34 6.54
CA ALA A 104 -23.59 3.40 6.27
C ALA A 104 -23.56 2.13 7.16
N ILE A 105 -22.40 1.74 7.71
CA ILE A 105 -22.26 0.53 8.53
C ILE A 105 -22.76 0.75 9.96
N ALA A 106 -22.68 1.99 10.47
CA ALA A 106 -23.14 2.34 11.81
C ALA A 106 -24.67 2.16 11.99
N HIS A 107 -25.46 2.44 10.96
CA HIS A 107 -26.92 2.34 11.04
C HIS A 107 -27.45 0.89 10.99
N ARG A 108 -26.68 -0.07 10.45
CA ARG A 108 -27.12 -1.47 10.35
C ARG A 108 -26.95 -2.24 11.66
N ALA A 109 -25.99 -1.85 12.51
CA ALA A 109 -25.76 -2.49 13.81
C ALA A 109 -26.81 -2.07 14.88
N ALA A 110 -27.43 -0.90 14.73
CA ALA A 110 -28.42 -0.39 15.70
C ALA A 110 -29.79 -1.08 15.59
N GLN A 111 -30.06 -1.80 14.50
CA GLN A 111 -31.38 -2.36 14.18
C GLN A 111 -31.35 -3.88 14.03
N VAL A 112 -30.68 -4.58 14.95
CA VAL A 112 -30.84 -6.03 15.10
C VAL A 112 -31.86 -6.27 16.21
N GLN A 113 -33.10 -6.61 15.82
CA GLN A 113 -34.16 -7.02 16.75
C GLN A 113 -33.74 -8.28 17.50
N SER A 114 -33.61 -8.20 18.82
CA SER A 114 -33.47 -9.34 19.70
C SER A 114 -34.81 -10.09 19.77
N VAL A 115 -34.94 -11.18 19.02
CA VAL A 115 -36.08 -12.08 19.15
C VAL A 115 -35.82 -12.98 20.36
N GLN A 116 -36.64 -12.86 21.41
CA GLN A 116 -36.64 -13.80 22.54
C GLN A 116 -37.22 -15.15 22.09
N GLY A 117 -36.37 -15.99 21.51
CA GLY A 117 -36.63 -17.41 21.33
C GLY A 117 -35.78 -18.23 22.31
N PRO A 118 -36.25 -19.42 22.76
CA PRO A 118 -35.46 -20.31 23.60
C PRO A 118 -34.31 -20.91 22.78
N THR A 119 -33.22 -20.14 22.68
CA THR A 119 -31.97 -20.60 22.07
C THR A 119 -31.22 -21.46 23.08
N SER A 120 -31.06 -22.74 22.77
CA SER A 120 -30.27 -23.70 23.56
C SER A 120 -28.75 -23.52 23.39
N TYR A 121 -28.31 -22.36 22.91
CA TYR A 121 -26.90 -22.08 22.74
C TYR A 121 -26.35 -21.44 24.01
N VAL A 122 -25.68 -22.26 24.84
CA VAL A 122 -24.89 -21.76 25.96
C VAL A 122 -23.73 -20.96 25.39
N PRO A 123 -23.65 -19.63 25.60
CA PRO A 123 -22.51 -18.86 25.17
C PRO A 123 -21.28 -19.37 25.94
N LYS A 124 -20.24 -19.78 25.21
CA LYS A 124 -18.92 -20.06 25.81
C LYS A 124 -18.53 -18.83 26.65
N PRO A 125 -18.20 -18.97 27.95
CA PRO A 125 -17.75 -17.84 28.74
C PRO A 125 -16.47 -17.31 28.10
N GLY A 126 -16.59 -16.15 27.47
CA GLY A 126 -15.47 -15.39 26.98
C GLY A 126 -14.53 -15.12 28.14
N ARG A 127 -13.23 -15.32 27.87
CA ARG A 127 -12.12 -14.85 28.69
C ARG A 127 -12.48 -13.45 29.20
N ARG A 128 -12.51 -13.29 30.53
CA ARG A 128 -12.62 -11.99 31.20
C ARG A 128 -11.43 -11.15 30.74
N ASP A 129 -11.62 -10.37 29.68
CA ASP A 129 -10.81 -9.17 29.48
C ASP A 129 -11.46 -8.13 30.38
N GLU A 130 -10.84 -7.95 31.54
CA GLU A 130 -11.24 -6.99 32.56
C GLU A 130 -11.34 -5.62 31.90
N ALA A 131 -12.55 -5.06 31.90
CA ALA A 131 -12.74 -3.65 31.67
C ALA A 131 -12.04 -2.92 32.83
N GLU A 132 -10.81 -2.45 32.60
CA GLU A 132 -10.19 -1.43 33.44
C GLU A 132 -11.10 -0.20 33.39
N SER A 133 -11.94 -0.08 34.42
CA SER A 133 -12.80 1.07 34.69
C SER A 133 -11.96 2.34 34.65
N GLN A 134 -12.55 3.42 34.13
CA GLN A 134 -11.92 4.72 33.91
C GLN A 134 -11.27 5.34 35.17
N GLU A 135 -11.54 4.81 36.36
CA GLU A 135 -10.86 5.14 37.62
C GLU A 135 -9.38 4.69 37.67
N ALA A 136 -9.02 3.52 37.13
CA ALA A 136 -7.64 3.00 37.16
C ALA A 136 -6.68 3.82 36.27
N LEU A 137 -7.21 4.44 35.20
CA LEU A 137 -6.45 5.32 34.30
C LEU A 137 -6.20 6.70 34.94
N ALA A 138 -7.09 7.16 35.82
CA ALA A 138 -6.95 8.41 36.55
C ALA A 138 -5.89 8.30 37.67
N GLU A 139 -5.85 7.16 38.37
CA GLU A 139 -4.83 6.90 39.41
C GLU A 139 -3.40 6.80 38.84
N ARG A 140 -3.23 6.19 37.64
CA ARG A 140 -1.90 6.13 36.98
C ARG A 140 -1.40 7.51 36.55
N ARG A 141 -2.30 8.43 36.19
CA ARG A 141 -1.93 9.83 35.89
C ARG A 141 -1.56 10.62 37.15
N ALA A 142 -2.22 10.36 38.29
CA ALA A 142 -1.89 11.00 39.56
C ALA A 142 -0.57 10.48 40.16
N GLY A 143 -0.25 9.19 39.99
CA GLY A 143 1.01 8.59 40.44
C GLY A 143 2.24 9.06 39.64
N SER A 144 2.07 9.33 38.34
CA SER A 144 3.17 9.81 37.48
C SER A 144 3.56 11.27 37.80
N LEU A 145 2.60 12.12 38.13
CA LEU A 145 2.85 13.52 38.54
C LEU A 145 3.54 13.62 39.91
N THR A 146 3.23 12.71 40.83
CA THR A 146 3.88 12.67 42.16
C THR A 146 5.29 12.08 42.10
N PHE A 147 5.55 11.08 41.23
CA PHE A 147 6.91 10.57 41.01
C PHE A 147 7.81 11.59 40.30
N PHE A 148 7.32 12.28 39.27
CA PHE A 148 8.12 13.29 38.56
C PHE A 148 8.42 14.51 39.46
N SER A 149 7.46 14.93 40.30
CA SER A 149 7.69 16.00 41.27
C SER A 149 8.67 15.63 42.38
N LYS A 150 8.79 14.34 42.74
CA LYS A 150 9.74 13.87 43.76
C LYS A 150 11.15 13.68 43.20
N MET A 151 11.27 13.35 41.91
CA MET A 151 12.54 13.17 41.21
C MET A 151 13.22 14.50 40.87
N VAL A 152 12.45 15.55 40.55
CA VAL A 152 12.99 16.92 40.32
C VAL A 152 13.43 17.58 41.64
N LYS A 153 12.90 17.17 42.79
CA LYS A 153 13.29 17.72 44.11
C LYS A 153 14.61 17.13 44.64
N THR A 154 15.03 15.97 44.16
CA THR A 154 16.25 15.28 44.66
C THR A 154 17.55 15.68 43.96
N GLU A 155 17.49 16.44 42.87
CA GLU A 155 18.67 16.94 42.15
C GLU A 155 19.08 18.38 42.55
N GLY A 156 18.33 19.04 43.46
CA GLY A 156 18.58 20.43 43.86
C GLY A 156 19.36 20.64 45.16
N ASP A 157 19.62 19.59 45.95
CA ASP A 157 20.15 19.72 47.32
C ASP A 157 21.60 19.21 47.47
N ASN A 158 22.41 19.20 46.41
CA ASN A 158 23.82 18.79 46.49
C ASN A 158 24.79 19.69 45.73
N GLU A 159 24.61 21.01 45.83
CA GLU A 159 25.69 21.98 45.62
C GLU A 159 25.69 23.00 46.76
N GLY A 160 26.62 22.81 47.70
CA GLY A 160 27.01 23.86 48.65
C GLY A 160 27.00 23.43 50.11
N VAL A 161 27.99 22.65 50.54
CA VAL A 161 28.70 22.85 51.83
C VAL A 161 30.13 22.30 51.67
N ASP A 162 31.09 23.22 51.84
CA ASP A 162 32.54 23.10 52.10
C ASP A 162 33.50 22.47 51.08
#